data_AF-A0A7X8GPW1-F1
#
_entry.id   AF-A0A7X8GPW1-F1
#
_cell.length_a   1.000
_cell.length_b   1.000
_cell.length_c   1.000
_cell.angle_alpha   90.00
_cell.angle_beta   90.00
_cell.angle_gamma   90.00
#
_symmetry.space_group_name_H-M   'P 1'
#
loop_
_entity.id
_entity.type
_entity.pdbx_description
1 polymer ?
#
loop_
_entity_poly.entity_id
_entity_poly.type
_entity_poly.pdbx_seq_one_letter_code
_entity_poly.pdbx_strand_id
1 'polypeptide(L)'
;MRQVLKWKLAFLALAFFLAWPLPSLAAVPPLDTFKPVHAEGEKTWLFSPAGVKELKDAQTGEKIVEIWVRVDYPARKITDVLQWHFSPERNAYKALDAYTYDFKGHLVDQ
;
A
#
# COMPACT_ATOMS: atom_id res chain seq x y z
N MET A 1 19.77 44.02 -18.74
CA MET A 1 18.64 43.07 -18.71
C MET A 1 19.04 41.58 -18.71
N ARG A 2 20.17 41.16 -18.08
CA ARG A 2 20.59 39.73 -18.03
C ARG A 2 20.46 39.06 -16.64
N GLN A 3 20.22 39.84 -15.59
CA GLN A 3 20.28 39.37 -14.20
C GLN A 3 18.95 38.80 -13.70
N VAL A 4 17.82 39.29 -14.22
CA VAL A 4 16.46 38.88 -13.82
C VAL A 4 16.10 37.48 -14.35
N LEU A 5 16.71 37.05 -15.46
CA LEU A 5 16.42 35.75 -16.08
C LEU A 5 17.01 34.57 -15.29
N LYS A 6 18.16 34.77 -14.62
CA LYS A 6 18.81 33.71 -13.81
C LYS A 6 18.00 33.32 -12.57
N TRP A 7 17.31 34.27 -11.95
CA TRP A 7 16.51 34.02 -10.75
C TRP A 7 15.22 33.25 -11.05
N LYS A 8 14.59 33.51 -12.20
CA LYS A 8 13.37 32.77 -12.62
C LYS A 8 13.62 31.28 -12.84
N LEU A 9 14.79 30.91 -13.37
CA LEU A 9 15.19 29.51 -13.57
C LEU A 9 15.46 28.79 -12.25
N ALA A 10 16.07 29.47 -11.28
CA ALA A 10 16.30 28.90 -9.94
C ALA A 10 14.98 28.65 -9.18
N PHE A 11 14.01 29.56 -9.30
CA PHE A 11 12.67 29.35 -8.72
C PHE A 11 11.90 28.22 -9.40
N LEU A 12 12.03 28.03 -10.72
CA LEU A 12 11.37 26.94 -11.44
C LEU A 12 11.92 25.56 -11.01
N ALA A 13 13.24 25.46 -10.80
CA ALA A 13 13.87 24.22 -10.34
C ALA A 13 13.49 23.88 -8.89
N LEU A 14 13.38 24.89 -8.01
CA LEU A 14 12.96 24.70 -6.62
C LEU A 14 11.47 24.29 -6.51
N ALA A 15 10.60 24.87 -7.35
CA ALA A 15 9.19 24.47 -7.42
C ALA A 15 9.02 23.03 -7.91
N PHE A 16 9.87 22.57 -8.84
CA PHE A 16 9.85 21.18 -9.32
C PHE A 16 10.25 20.17 -8.23
N PHE A 17 11.19 20.52 -7.35
CA PHE A 17 11.58 19.68 -6.21
C PHE A 17 10.51 19.62 -5.11
N LEU A 18 9.77 20.72 -4.90
CA LEU A 18 8.68 20.78 -3.91
C LEU A 18 7.37 20.16 -4.42
N ALA A 19 7.19 20.07 -5.73
CA ALA A 19 6.04 19.43 -6.37
C ALA A 19 6.25 17.93 -6.62
N TRP A 20 7.38 17.36 -6.17
CA TRP A 20 7.52 15.90 -6.18
C TRP A 20 6.45 15.34 -5.26
N PRO A 21 5.50 14.52 -5.76
CA PRO A 21 4.59 13.82 -4.86
C PRO A 21 5.47 13.00 -3.93
N LEU A 22 5.49 13.37 -2.65
CA LEU A 22 6.00 12.49 -1.63
C LEU A 22 5.35 11.12 -1.89
N PRO A 23 6.11 10.03 -1.98
CA PRO A 23 5.50 8.71 -2.04
C PRO A 23 4.58 8.65 -0.84
N SER A 24 3.27 8.65 -1.08
CA SER A 24 2.31 8.48 -0.01
C SER A 24 2.63 7.11 0.56
N LEU A 25 3.26 7.06 1.73
CA LEU A 25 3.30 5.84 2.53
C LEU A 25 1.84 5.45 2.66
N ALA A 26 1.45 4.40 1.94
CA ALA A 26 0.08 3.93 1.98
C ALA A 26 -0.16 3.54 3.44
N ALA A 27 -0.93 4.35 4.15
CA ALA A 27 -1.20 4.08 5.55
C ALA A 27 -1.96 2.76 5.62
N VAL A 28 -1.45 1.83 6.42
CA VAL A 28 -2.14 0.56 6.70
C VAL A 28 -3.57 0.89 7.11
N PRO A 29 -4.60 0.31 6.47
CA PRO A 29 -5.98 0.57 6.85
C PRO A 29 -6.21 0.16 8.32
N PRO A 30 -7.09 0.87 9.06
CA PRO A 30 -7.42 0.49 10.42
C PRO A 30 -7.92 -0.97 10.49
N LEU A 31 -7.45 -1.74 11.48
CA LEU A 31 -7.67 -3.20 11.54
C LEU A 31 -9.15 -3.60 11.59
N ASP A 32 -10.02 -2.72 12.11
CA ASP A 32 -11.47 -2.88 12.21
C ASP A 32 -12.22 -2.65 10.88
N THR A 33 -11.54 -2.13 9.85
CA THR A 33 -12.14 -1.90 8.52
C THR A 33 -12.14 -3.14 7.61
N PHE A 34 -11.40 -4.18 8.01
CA PHE A 34 -11.27 -5.41 7.22
C PHE A 34 -12.51 -6.29 7.37
N LYS A 35 -12.95 -6.87 6.24
CA LYS A 35 -14.11 -7.76 6.17
C LYS A 35 -13.66 -9.18 5.86
N PRO A 36 -14.20 -10.21 6.52
CA PRO A 36 -13.83 -11.60 6.25
C PRO A 36 -14.22 -11.99 4.83
N VAL A 37 -13.32 -12.68 4.13
CA VAL A 37 -13.53 -13.19 2.76
C VAL A 37 -13.45 -14.70 2.68
N HIS A 38 -12.60 -15.32 3.50
CA HIS A 38 -12.39 -16.75 3.48
C HIS A 38 -11.85 -17.23 4.83
N ALA A 39 -12.28 -18.40 5.28
CA ALA A 39 -11.73 -19.04 6.46
C ALA A 39 -11.34 -20.47 6.09
N GLU A 40 -10.11 -20.85 6.42
CA GLU A 40 -9.57 -22.17 6.09
C GLU A 40 -8.68 -22.65 7.24
N GLY A 41 -9.01 -23.81 7.82
CA GLY A 41 -8.29 -24.34 8.97
C GLY A 41 -8.28 -23.35 10.13
N GLU A 42 -7.08 -23.01 10.60
CA GLU A 42 -6.87 -22.11 11.75
C GLU A 42 -6.56 -20.65 11.33
N LYS A 43 -6.88 -20.25 10.09
CA LYS A 43 -6.67 -18.88 9.63
C LYS A 43 -7.91 -18.28 8.99
N THR A 44 -8.11 -16.99 9.22
CA THR A 44 -9.17 -16.20 8.59
C THR A 44 -8.52 -15.13 7.72
N TRP A 45 -8.91 -15.10 6.45
CA TRP A 45 -8.55 -14.07 5.49
C TRP A 45 -9.61 -12.99 5.50
N LEU A 46 -9.15 -11.74 5.60
CA LEU A 46 -9.96 -10.55 5.53
C LEU A 46 -9.40 -9.59 4.48
N PHE A 47 -10.26 -8.75 3.95
CA PHE A 47 -9.94 -7.79 2.90
C PHE A 47 -10.40 -6.39 3.32
N SER A 48 -9.62 -5.35 3.02
CA SER A 48 -10.05 -3.96 3.24
C SER A 48 -10.61 -3.33 1.97
N PRO A 49 -11.94 -3.08 1.88
CA PRO A 49 -12.53 -2.41 0.72
C PRO A 49 -12.11 -0.94 0.61
N ALA A 50 -11.78 -0.31 1.74
CA ALA A 50 -11.37 1.09 1.80
C ALA A 50 -9.92 1.30 1.32
N GLY A 51 -9.09 0.26 1.39
CA GLY A 51 -7.68 0.30 0.99
C GLY A 51 -7.43 -0.03 -0.49
N VAL A 52 -8.48 -0.17 -1.31
CA VAL A 52 -8.32 -0.54 -2.73
C VAL A 52 -7.89 0.67 -3.54
N LYS A 53 -6.81 0.51 -4.31
CA LYS A 53 -6.32 1.55 -5.21
C LYS A 53 -5.99 0.96 -6.58
N GLU A 54 -6.56 1.56 -7.63
CA GLU A 54 -6.20 1.20 -9.00
C GLU A 54 -4.94 1.95 -9.41
N LEU A 55 -4.01 1.19 -9.98
CA LEU A 55 -2.72 1.64 -10.48
C LEU A 55 -2.58 1.20 -11.93
N LYS A 56 -1.70 1.90 -12.65
CA LYS A 56 -1.26 1.49 -13.98
C LYS A 56 0.22 1.18 -13.91
N ASP A 57 0.61 -0.03 -14.30
CA ASP A 57 2.01 -0.40 -14.40
C ASP A 57 2.69 0.50 -15.43
N ALA A 58 3.77 1.15 -15.03
CA ALA A 58 4.45 2.13 -15.88
C ALA A 58 5.23 1.48 -17.03
N GLN A 59 5.62 0.21 -16.91
CA GLN A 59 6.39 -0.53 -17.90
C GLN A 59 5.48 -1.23 -18.91
N THR A 60 4.45 -1.93 -18.43
CA THR A 60 3.57 -2.74 -19.27
C THR A 60 2.28 -2.01 -19.65
N GLY A 61 1.93 -0.94 -18.93
CA GLY A 61 0.65 -0.23 -19.11
C GLY A 61 -0.56 -0.98 -18.55
N GLU A 62 -0.34 -2.11 -17.90
CA GLU A 62 -1.36 -3.00 -17.34
C GLU A 62 -2.06 -2.36 -16.14
N LYS A 63 -3.33 -2.72 -15.93
CA LYS A 63 -4.05 -2.35 -14.72
C LYS A 63 -3.61 -3.23 -13.55
N ILE A 64 -3.08 -2.61 -12.51
CA ILE A 64 -2.75 -3.24 -11.24
C ILE A 64 -3.72 -2.73 -10.18
N VAL A 65 -4.15 -3.61 -9.29
CA VAL A 65 -4.97 -3.24 -8.14
C VAL A 65 -4.14 -3.44 -6.89
N GLU A 66 -3.84 -2.35 -6.21
CA GLU A 66 -3.26 -2.40 -4.87
C GLU A 66 -4.38 -2.68 -3.87
N ILE A 67 -4.17 -3.70 -3.03
CA ILE A 67 -5.13 -4.16 -2.04
C ILE A 67 -4.46 -4.45 -0.72
N TRP A 68 -5.26 -4.45 0.34
CA TRP A 68 -4.84 -4.83 1.68
C TRP A 68 -5.57 -6.10 2.13
N VAL A 69 -4.79 -7.07 2.57
CA VAL A 69 -5.25 -8.37 3.03
C VAL A 69 -4.81 -8.56 4.47
N ARG A 70 -5.74 -8.90 5.36
CA ARG A 70 -5.43 -9.25 6.74
C ARG A 70 -5.59 -10.76 6.91
N VAL A 71 -4.69 -11.39 7.64
CA VAL A 71 -4.75 -12.80 7.99
C VAL A 71 -4.67 -12.94 9.48
N ASP A 72 -5.73 -13.45 10.08
CA ASP A 72 -5.75 -13.75 11.51
C ASP A 72 -5.36 -15.21 11.75
N TYR A 73 -4.44 -15.44 12.69
CA TYR A 73 -4.03 -16.75 13.16
C TYR A 73 -4.36 -16.92 14.66
N PRO A 74 -5.61 -17.26 15.02
CA PRO A 74 -6.04 -17.33 16.42
C PRO A 74 -5.17 -18.23 17.30
N ALA A 75 -4.76 -19.40 16.79
CA ALA A 75 -3.91 -20.34 17.52
C ALA A 75 -2.54 -19.75 17.90
N ARG A 76 -2.00 -18.87 17.04
CA ARG A 76 -0.71 -18.20 17.23
C ARG A 76 -0.84 -16.85 17.92
N LYS A 77 -2.06 -16.33 18.07
CA LYS A 77 -2.33 -14.99 18.64
C LYS A 77 -1.63 -13.87 17.86
N ILE A 78 -1.61 -14.02 16.53
CA ILE A 78 -0.95 -13.10 15.60
C ILE A 78 -1.93 -12.71 14.49
N THR A 79 -1.81 -11.47 14.02
CA THR A 79 -2.50 -10.94 12.84
C THR A 79 -1.46 -10.39 11.88
N ASP A 80 -1.48 -10.84 10.63
CA ASP A 80 -0.69 -10.25 9.56
C ASP A 80 -1.56 -9.32 8.72
N VAL A 81 -1.01 -8.19 8.29
CA VAL A 81 -1.63 -7.27 7.33
C VAL A 81 -0.65 -7.09 6.17
N LEU A 82 -1.10 -7.44 4.97
CA LEU A 82 -0.29 -7.55 3.78
C LEU A 82 -0.78 -6.56 2.73
N GLN A 83 0.14 -5.82 2.14
CA GLN A 83 -0.14 -4.98 0.98
C GLN A 83 0.22 -5.75 -0.29
N TRP A 84 -0.73 -5.95 -1.18
CA TRP A 84 -0.51 -6.68 -2.43
C TRP A 84 -0.76 -5.79 -3.64
N HIS A 85 0.05 -6.00 -4.69
CA HIS A 85 -0.29 -5.64 -6.06
C HIS A 85 -0.87 -6.86 -6.76
N PHE A 86 -2.16 -6.79 -7.07
CA PHE A 86 -2.87 -7.81 -7.83
C PHE A 86 -3.01 -7.40 -9.29
N SER A 87 -2.61 -8.28 -10.20
CA SER A 87 -2.88 -8.18 -11.62
C SER A 87 -4.09 -9.06 -11.97
N PRO A 88 -5.21 -8.47 -12.40
CA PRO A 88 -6.34 -9.23 -12.92
C PRO A 88 -6.01 -9.96 -14.23
N GLU A 89 -5.19 -9.35 -15.10
CA GLU A 89 -4.85 -9.91 -16.41
C GLU A 89 -4.00 -11.18 -16.29
N ARG A 90 -3.04 -11.19 -15.36
CA ARG A 90 -2.14 -12.33 -15.10
C ARG A 90 -2.67 -13.29 -14.04
N ASN A 91 -3.77 -12.92 -13.36
CA ASN A 91 -4.27 -13.60 -12.16
C ASN A 91 -3.15 -13.91 -11.15
N ALA A 92 -2.29 -12.91 -10.93
CA ALA A 92 -1.10 -13.02 -10.11
C ALA A 92 -1.04 -11.86 -9.13
N TYR A 93 -0.43 -12.09 -7.97
CA TYR A 93 -0.20 -11.04 -7.01
C TYR A 93 1.26 -11.00 -6.57
N LYS A 94 1.69 -9.83 -6.11
CA LYS A 94 2.97 -9.61 -5.48
C LYS A 94 2.74 -8.93 -4.14
N ALA A 95 3.26 -9.51 -3.06
CA ALA A 95 3.32 -8.82 -1.78
C ALA A 95 4.37 -7.70 -1.85
N LEU A 96 3.98 -6.52 -1.41
CA LEU A 96 4.84 -5.34 -1.34
C LEU A 96 5.41 -5.15 0.06
N ASP A 97 4.53 -5.30 1.05
CA ASP A 97 4.80 -4.98 2.44
C ASP A 97 3.95 -5.88 3.33
N ALA A 98 4.43 -6.11 4.55
CA ALA A 98 3.81 -6.98 5.53
C ALA A 98 3.96 -6.36 6.92
N TYR A 99 2.90 -6.43 7.72
CA TYR A 99 2.85 -5.86 9.05
C TYR A 99 2.28 -6.92 9.98
N THR A 100 3.07 -7.38 10.94
CA THR A 100 2.64 -8.40 11.89
C THR A 100 2.30 -7.75 13.22
N TYR A 101 1.12 -8.06 13.73
CA TYR A 101 0.60 -7.57 15.00
C TYR A 101 0.41 -8.72 16.00
N ASP A 102 0.66 -8.45 17.27
CA ASP A 102 0.24 -9.33 18.36
C ASP A 102 -1.28 -9.25 18.59
N PHE A 103 -1.81 -10.15 19.42
CA PHE A 103 -3.24 -10.17 19.80
C PHE A 103 -3.74 -8.94 20.55
N LYS A 104 -2.85 -8.05 21.00
CA LYS A 104 -3.21 -6.76 21.62
C LYS A 104 -3.24 -5.63 20.59
N GLY A 105 -2.88 -5.91 19.34
CA GLY A 105 -2.83 -4.94 18.25
C GLY A 105 -1.52 -4.15 18.21
N HIS A 106 -0.46 -4.59 18.90
CA HIS A 106 0.85 -3.97 18.79
C HIS A 106 1.58 -4.51 17.57
N LEU A 107 2.19 -3.63 16.79
CA LEU A 107 3.10 -4.03 15.70
C LEU A 107 4.34 -4.70 16.31
N VAL A 108 4.64 -5.90 15.84
CA VAL A 108 5.79 -6.71 16.29
C VAL A 108 6.82 -6.96 15.19
N ASP A 109 6.44 -6.82 13.91
CA ASP A 109 7.34 -6.98 12.75
C ASP A 109 6.83 -6.19 11.54
N GLN A 110 7.75 -5.72 10.69
CA GLN A 110 7.51 -5.09 9.38
C GLN A 110 8.70 -5.28 8.44
#